data_AF-A0A7J4TWG2-F1
#
_entry.id   AF-A0A7J4TWG2-F1
#
_cell.length_a   1.000
_cell.length_b   1.000
_cell.length_c   1.000
_cell.angle_alpha   90.00
_cell.angle_beta   90.00
_cell.angle_gamma   90.00
#
_symmetry.space_group_name_H-M   'P 1'
#
loop_
_entity.id
_entity.type
_entity.pdbx_description
1 polymer ?
#
loop_
_entity_poly.entity_id
_entity_poly.type
_entity_poly.pdbx_seq_one_letter_code
_entity_poly.pdbx_strand_id
1 'polypeptide(L)'
;MPQPDPICLALYQQMLVSHVRDLSGMTIVLDVAYGTQQFVMPFVFEKAGAKVITLHRGTEAFTGVDTELSEGFEELKQAVLNNKADLGILYDSDGDRSLYVNHTGELVLGDVIGALLAKHLPHKLVGGTIATPMNTSSVVDHLEKKIIRTKVGSPRVIEAMLNHKLKFGFEGNCGIILAHSIYSRDGGIASVLLVNLLD
;
A
#
# COMPACT_ATOMS: atom_id res chain seq x y z
N MET A 1 -13.95 -12.56 -11.82
CA MET A 1 -12.61 -12.06 -12.16
C MET A 1 -11.82 -13.18 -12.86
N PRO A 2 -11.11 -12.91 -13.97
CA PRO A 2 -10.27 -13.92 -14.63
C PRO A 2 -9.15 -14.37 -13.69
N GLN A 3 -8.71 -15.62 -13.83
CA GLN A 3 -7.54 -16.11 -13.10
C GLN A 3 -6.29 -15.40 -13.63
N PRO A 4 -5.36 -14.96 -12.75
CA PRO A 4 -4.11 -14.37 -13.18
C PRO A 4 -3.23 -15.40 -13.88
N ASP A 5 -2.32 -14.93 -14.74
CA ASP A 5 -1.27 -15.79 -15.28
C ASP A 5 -0.46 -16.41 -14.13
N PRO A 6 -0.32 -17.75 -14.07
CA PRO A 6 0.27 -18.41 -12.92
C PRO A 6 1.76 -18.10 -12.75
N ILE A 7 2.48 -17.81 -13.82
CA ILE A 7 3.91 -17.47 -13.76
C ILE A 7 4.06 -16.05 -13.20
N CYS A 8 3.30 -15.10 -13.73
CA CYS A 8 3.30 -13.72 -13.23
C CYS A 8 2.90 -13.66 -11.74
N LEU A 9 1.85 -14.40 -11.36
CA LEU A 9 1.40 -14.46 -9.97
C LEU A 9 2.50 -15.01 -9.06
N ALA A 10 3.10 -16.15 -9.41
CA ALA A 10 4.13 -16.78 -8.60
C ALA A 10 5.37 -15.88 -8.43
N LEU A 11 5.82 -15.23 -9.51
CA LEU A 11 6.97 -14.31 -9.45
C LEU A 11 6.70 -13.11 -8.53
N TYR A 12 5.50 -12.52 -8.63
CA TYR A 12 5.15 -11.37 -7.80
C TYR A 12 4.97 -11.75 -6.32
N GLN A 13 4.27 -12.87 -6.04
CA GLN A 13 4.16 -13.40 -4.68
C GLN A 13 5.54 -13.70 -4.08
N GLN A 14 6.42 -14.36 -4.83
CA GLN A 14 7.78 -14.68 -4.36
C GLN A 14 8.60 -13.42 -4.08
N MET A 15 8.51 -12.41 -4.95
CA MET A 15 9.16 -11.11 -4.73
C MET A 15 8.69 -10.50 -3.40
N LEU A 16 7.39 -10.41 -3.15
CA LEU A 16 6.85 -9.83 -1.90
C LEU A 16 7.23 -10.65 -0.66
N VAL A 17 7.09 -11.99 -0.72
CA VAL A 17 7.47 -12.89 0.39
C VAL A 17 8.95 -12.74 0.74
N SER A 18 9.84 -12.50 -0.23
CA SER A 18 11.27 -12.31 0.04
C SER A 18 11.62 -10.98 0.71
N HIS A 19 10.68 -10.03 0.76
CA HIS A 19 10.90 -8.68 1.30
C HIS A 19 10.07 -8.37 2.55
N VAL A 20 9.11 -9.21 2.92
CA VAL A 20 8.30 -9.04 4.13
C VAL A 20 9.02 -9.61 5.35
N ARG A 21 8.95 -8.91 6.48
CA ARG A 21 9.45 -9.39 7.77
C ARG A 21 8.61 -10.57 8.28
N ASP A 22 9.09 -11.24 9.33
CA ASP A 22 8.25 -12.16 10.09
C ASP A 22 7.11 -11.39 10.77
N LEU A 23 5.89 -11.82 10.50
CA LEU A 23 4.64 -11.26 11.02
C LEU A 23 3.98 -12.20 12.04
N SER A 24 4.72 -13.19 12.54
CA SER A 24 4.24 -14.09 13.59
C SER A 24 3.71 -13.30 14.80
N GLY A 25 2.47 -13.59 15.19
CA GLY A 25 1.79 -12.90 16.29
C GLY A 25 0.94 -11.71 15.85
N MET A 26 1.08 -11.23 14.61
CA MET A 26 0.21 -10.18 14.08
C MET A 26 -1.09 -10.74 13.51
N THR A 27 -2.19 -10.04 13.74
CA THR A 27 -3.48 -10.25 13.07
C THR A 27 -3.73 -9.12 12.09
N ILE A 28 -3.92 -9.45 10.81
CA ILE A 28 -4.14 -8.47 9.74
C ILE A 28 -5.49 -8.75 9.08
N VAL A 29 -6.33 -7.72 9.00
CA VAL A 29 -7.58 -7.76 8.21
C VAL A 29 -7.29 -7.21 6.82
N LEU A 30 -7.62 -7.96 5.78
CA LEU A 30 -7.50 -7.55 4.39
C LEU A 30 -8.88 -7.45 3.76
N ASP A 31 -9.26 -6.27 3.33
CA ASP A 31 -10.37 -6.09 2.41
C ASP A 31 -9.82 -6.00 0.99
N VAL A 32 -10.10 -7.03 0.20
CA VAL A 32 -9.61 -7.11 -1.17
C VAL A 32 -10.62 -6.59 -2.19
N ALA A 33 -11.79 -6.09 -1.75
CA ALA A 33 -12.81 -5.46 -2.59
C ALA A 33 -13.21 -6.27 -3.85
N TYR A 34 -13.19 -7.60 -3.76
CA TYR A 34 -13.33 -8.55 -4.87
C TYR A 34 -12.31 -8.37 -6.00
N GLY A 35 -11.25 -7.60 -5.70
CA GLY A 35 -10.13 -7.15 -6.51
C GLY A 35 -9.06 -8.20 -6.79
N THR A 36 -8.01 -7.79 -7.49
CA THR A 36 -6.86 -8.64 -7.87
C THR A 36 -6.03 -9.10 -6.67
N GLN A 37 -5.97 -8.31 -5.59
CA GLN A 37 -5.13 -8.60 -4.42
C GLN A 37 -5.59 -9.82 -3.62
N GLN A 38 -6.81 -10.32 -3.88
CA GLN A 38 -7.31 -11.58 -3.31
C GLN A 38 -6.42 -12.80 -3.61
N PHE A 39 -5.64 -12.73 -4.69
CA PHE A 39 -4.72 -13.79 -5.09
C PHE A 39 -3.31 -13.62 -4.52
N VAL A 40 -2.96 -12.43 -4.01
CA VAL A 40 -1.58 -12.09 -3.64
C VAL A 40 -1.44 -11.90 -2.14
N MET A 41 -2.06 -10.88 -1.58
CA MET A 41 -1.72 -10.40 -0.23
C MET A 41 -2.11 -11.35 0.91
N PRO A 42 -3.25 -12.07 0.85
CA PRO A 42 -3.52 -13.11 1.82
C PRO A 42 -2.40 -14.16 1.88
N PHE A 43 -1.97 -14.65 0.72
CA PHE A 43 -0.87 -15.63 0.63
C PHE A 43 0.45 -15.06 1.16
N VAL A 44 0.81 -13.82 0.79
CA VAL A 44 2.07 -13.20 1.21
C VAL A 44 2.13 -13.06 2.73
N PHE A 45 1.07 -12.57 3.37
CA PHE A 45 1.07 -12.36 4.83
C PHE A 45 0.89 -13.64 5.63
N GLU A 46 0.08 -14.60 5.16
CA GLU A 46 0.01 -15.94 5.76
C GLU A 46 1.37 -16.63 5.70
N LYS A 47 2.07 -16.53 4.56
CA LYS A 47 3.42 -17.10 4.39
C LYS A 47 4.45 -16.46 5.31
N ALA A 48 4.25 -15.18 5.65
CA ALA A 48 5.06 -14.42 6.60
C ALA A 48 4.69 -14.67 8.07
N GLY A 49 3.68 -15.51 8.37
CA GLY A 49 3.32 -15.90 9.74
C GLY A 49 2.15 -15.12 10.35
N ALA A 50 1.55 -14.16 9.64
CA ALA A 50 0.41 -13.41 10.14
C ALA A 50 -0.87 -14.27 10.20
N LYS A 51 -1.74 -13.99 11.16
CA LYS A 51 -3.14 -14.42 11.11
C LYS A 51 -3.91 -13.47 10.19
N VAL A 52 -4.31 -13.94 9.02
CA VAL A 52 -5.02 -13.12 8.03
C VAL A 52 -6.53 -13.36 8.08
N ILE A 53 -7.30 -12.28 8.05
CA ILE A 53 -8.76 -12.29 7.93
C ILE A 53 -9.11 -11.55 6.65
N THR A 54 -9.70 -12.23 5.67
CA THR A 54 -10.00 -11.62 4.37
C THR A 54 -11.48 -11.31 4.23
N LEU A 55 -11.82 -10.07 3.89
CA LEU A 55 -13.15 -9.58 3.51
C LEU A 55 -13.28 -9.51 1.99
N HIS A 56 -14.51 -9.54 1.49
CA HIS A 56 -14.83 -9.30 0.06
C HIS A 56 -13.98 -10.11 -0.92
N ARG A 57 -13.85 -11.43 -0.70
CA ARG A 57 -13.15 -12.34 -1.61
C ARG A 57 -14.14 -13.10 -2.50
N GLY A 58 -13.71 -13.45 -3.71
CA GLY A 58 -14.50 -14.25 -4.65
C GLY A 58 -14.73 -13.54 -5.98
N THR A 59 -15.60 -14.12 -6.80
CA THR A 59 -15.86 -13.66 -8.18
C THR A 59 -17.26 -13.08 -8.39
N GLU A 60 -18.05 -12.99 -7.33
CA GLU A 60 -19.50 -12.76 -7.41
C GLU A 60 -19.88 -11.28 -7.44
N ALA A 61 -18.96 -10.39 -7.07
CA ALA A 61 -19.18 -8.96 -7.05
C ALA A 61 -17.94 -8.20 -7.54
N PHE A 62 -18.14 -6.94 -7.91
CA PHE A 62 -17.08 -5.96 -8.12
C PHE A 62 -17.50 -4.69 -7.39
N THR A 63 -16.67 -4.23 -6.48
CA THR A 63 -16.91 -3.00 -5.74
C THR A 63 -15.86 -1.99 -6.15
N GLY A 64 -16.29 -0.88 -6.76
CA GLY A 64 -15.40 0.25 -6.98
C GLY A 64 -15.02 0.85 -5.64
N VAL A 65 -13.72 0.91 -5.35
CA VAL A 65 -13.19 1.59 -4.17
C VAL A 65 -12.74 2.98 -4.60
N ASP A 66 -13.40 4.01 -4.09
CA ASP A 66 -12.92 5.37 -4.23
C ASP A 66 -11.89 5.64 -3.12
N THR A 67 -10.61 5.60 -3.50
CA THR A 67 -9.49 5.78 -2.57
C THR A 67 -9.29 7.24 -2.15
N GLU A 68 -10.06 8.19 -2.69
CA GLU A 68 -9.99 9.61 -2.34
C GLU A 68 -11.05 10.01 -1.30
N LEU A 69 -12.04 9.15 -1.05
CA LEU A 69 -13.06 9.35 -0.04
C LEU A 69 -12.63 8.79 1.31
N SER A 70 -13.13 9.39 2.39
CA SER A 70 -12.92 8.94 3.78
C SER A 70 -14.01 7.98 4.28
N GLU A 71 -14.94 7.61 3.42
CA GLU A 71 -16.08 6.73 3.69
C GLU A 71 -15.92 5.37 3.00
N GLY A 72 -16.72 4.37 3.37
CA GLY A 72 -16.64 3.02 2.79
C GLY A 72 -15.65 2.08 3.50
N PHE A 73 -15.12 2.48 4.66
CA PHE A 73 -14.19 1.67 5.46
C PHE A 73 -14.86 0.98 6.64
N GLU A 74 -16.17 1.14 6.81
CA GLU A 74 -16.85 0.83 8.07
C GLU A 74 -16.80 -0.66 8.39
N GLU A 75 -16.94 -1.52 7.38
CA GLU A 75 -16.79 -2.96 7.57
C GLU A 75 -15.34 -3.34 7.92
N LEU A 76 -14.35 -2.77 7.24
CA LEU A 76 -12.94 -2.98 7.56
C LEU A 76 -12.61 -2.53 8.99
N LYS A 77 -13.07 -1.34 9.40
CA LYS A 77 -12.87 -0.82 10.77
C LYS A 77 -13.52 -1.74 11.80
N GLN A 78 -14.76 -2.16 11.57
CA GLN A 78 -15.44 -3.09 12.48
C GLN A 78 -14.74 -4.44 12.55
N ALA A 79 -14.27 -4.97 11.42
CA ALA A 79 -13.51 -6.20 11.39
C ALA A 79 -12.18 -6.09 12.16
N VAL A 80 -11.47 -4.96 12.04
CA VAL A 80 -10.26 -4.69 12.83
C VAL A 80 -10.58 -4.71 14.33
N LEU A 81 -11.59 -3.95 14.77
CA LEU A 81 -11.98 -3.85 16.18
C LEU A 81 -12.47 -5.19 16.73
N ASN A 82 -13.35 -5.89 16.01
CA ASN A 82 -13.94 -7.16 16.45
C ASN A 82 -12.90 -8.27 16.58
N ASN A 83 -11.87 -8.25 15.73
CA ASN A 83 -10.82 -9.25 15.74
C ASN A 83 -9.58 -8.82 16.54
N LYS A 84 -9.59 -7.61 17.13
CA LYS A 84 -8.43 -7.00 17.79
C LYS A 84 -7.19 -7.06 16.88
N ALA A 85 -7.39 -6.74 15.60
CA ALA A 85 -6.34 -6.80 14.61
C ALA A 85 -5.37 -5.63 14.77
N ASP A 86 -4.10 -5.86 14.44
CA ASP A 86 -3.04 -4.86 14.51
C ASP A 86 -3.13 -3.87 13.35
N LEU A 87 -3.66 -4.34 12.21
CA LEU A 87 -3.76 -3.57 10.98
C LEU A 87 -4.95 -4.04 10.13
N GLY A 88 -5.68 -3.09 9.56
CA GLY A 88 -6.60 -3.29 8.45
C GLY A 88 -6.03 -2.71 7.17
N ILE A 89 -6.17 -3.42 6.04
CA ILE A 89 -5.75 -2.94 4.72
C ILE A 89 -6.90 -3.13 3.73
N LEU A 90 -7.32 -2.06 3.06
CA LEU A 90 -8.24 -2.09 1.91
C LEU A 90 -7.45 -1.88 0.63
N TYR A 91 -7.69 -2.71 -0.39
CA TYR A 91 -7.15 -2.51 -1.72
C TYR A 91 -8.25 -2.04 -2.68
N ASP A 92 -7.87 -1.26 -3.67
CA ASP A 92 -8.74 -1.04 -4.81
C ASP A 92 -8.72 -2.24 -5.78
N SER A 93 -9.61 -2.20 -6.77
CA SER A 93 -9.95 -3.38 -7.54
C SER A 93 -8.80 -3.95 -8.38
N ASP A 94 -7.94 -3.10 -8.93
CA ASP A 94 -6.74 -3.50 -9.67
C ASP A 94 -5.51 -3.62 -8.77
N GLY A 95 -5.61 -3.15 -7.53
CA GLY A 95 -4.68 -3.47 -6.44
C GLY A 95 -3.44 -2.59 -6.40
N ASP A 96 -3.41 -1.50 -7.15
CA ASP A 96 -2.26 -0.61 -7.20
C ASP A 96 -2.25 0.38 -6.03
N ARG A 97 -3.37 0.54 -5.33
CA ARG A 97 -3.52 1.33 -4.10
C ARG A 97 -3.86 0.44 -2.91
N SER A 98 -3.42 0.91 -1.73
CA SER A 98 -3.68 0.26 -0.44
C SER A 98 -3.98 1.33 0.60
N LEU A 99 -5.07 1.18 1.32
CA LEU A 99 -5.55 2.12 2.35
C LEU A 99 -5.52 1.41 3.70
N TYR A 100 -5.27 2.15 4.77
CA TYR A 100 -4.90 1.53 6.04
C TYR A 100 -5.79 1.99 7.19
N VAL A 101 -6.20 1.03 8.01
CA VAL A 101 -6.89 1.26 9.28
C VAL A 101 -6.00 0.76 10.40
N ASN A 102 -5.71 1.60 11.38
CA ASN A 102 -4.88 1.20 12.52
C ASN A 102 -5.67 0.31 13.51
N HIS A 103 -4.98 -0.23 14.53
CA HIS A 103 -5.58 -1.08 15.57
C HIS A 103 -6.72 -0.42 16.38
N THR A 104 -6.85 0.92 16.37
CA THR A 104 -7.96 1.63 17.02
C THR A 104 -9.16 1.86 16.10
N GLY A 105 -9.11 1.37 14.85
CA GLY A 105 -10.19 1.52 13.87
C GLY A 105 -10.17 2.88 13.16
N GLU A 106 -9.08 3.64 13.24
CA GLU A 106 -8.94 4.93 12.56
C GLU A 106 -8.30 4.75 11.18
N LEU A 107 -8.86 5.47 10.20
CA LEU A 107 -8.29 5.54 8.85
C LEU A 107 -7.01 6.38 8.89
N VAL A 108 -5.92 5.84 8.34
CA VAL A 108 -4.67 6.56 8.14
C VAL A 108 -4.62 7.11 6.71
N LEU A 109 -4.50 8.42 6.56
CA LEU A 109 -4.51 9.08 5.25
C LEU A 109 -3.29 8.67 4.40
N GLY A 110 -3.49 8.57 3.09
CA GLY A 110 -2.48 8.03 2.17
C GLY A 110 -1.20 8.87 2.08
N ASP A 111 -1.31 10.20 2.21
CA ASP A 111 -0.15 11.09 2.28
C ASP A 111 0.64 10.93 3.58
N VAL A 112 -0.03 10.63 4.70
CA VAL A 112 0.61 10.26 5.97
C VAL A 112 1.38 8.95 5.79
N ILE A 113 0.79 7.94 5.14
CA ILE A 113 1.49 6.69 4.83
C ILE A 113 2.72 6.94 3.96
N GLY A 114 2.58 7.69 2.86
CA GLY A 114 3.70 8.04 1.99
C GLY A 114 4.81 8.79 2.72
N ALA A 115 4.46 9.72 3.61
CA ALA A 115 5.42 10.44 4.43
C ALA A 115 6.09 9.54 5.49
N LEU A 116 5.36 8.65 6.15
CA LEU A 116 5.91 7.66 7.08
C LEU A 116 6.94 6.76 6.39
N LEU A 117 6.59 6.21 5.22
CA LEU A 117 7.50 5.41 4.41
C LEU A 117 8.73 6.21 3.99
N ALA A 118 8.55 7.43 3.49
CA ALA A 118 9.67 8.29 3.11
C ALA A 118 10.61 8.56 4.30
N LYS A 119 10.05 8.82 5.49
CA LYS A 119 10.81 9.15 6.70
C LYS A 119 11.59 7.96 7.27
N HIS A 120 10.96 6.79 7.34
CA HIS A 120 11.50 5.65 8.11
C HIS A 120 12.19 4.59 7.25
N LEU A 121 11.93 4.53 5.94
CA LEU A 121 12.65 3.58 5.10
C LEU A 121 14.12 3.97 4.91
N PRO A 122 15.02 2.98 4.74
CA PRO A 122 16.44 3.23 4.52
C PRO A 122 16.72 4.19 3.36
N HIS A 123 17.67 5.10 3.53
CA HIS A 123 18.08 6.05 2.48
C HIS A 123 18.41 5.36 1.14
N LYS A 124 18.91 4.13 1.15
CA LYS A 124 19.17 3.36 -0.07
C LYS A 124 17.90 3.10 -0.91
N LEU A 125 16.73 2.99 -0.28
CA LEU A 125 15.44 2.75 -0.92
C LEU A 125 14.75 4.07 -1.32
N VAL A 126 14.76 5.08 -0.45
CA VAL A 126 14.00 6.31 -0.69
C VAL A 126 14.82 7.46 -1.30
N GLY A 127 16.13 7.50 -1.04
CA GLY A 127 16.99 8.63 -1.38
C GLY A 127 16.71 9.90 -0.55
N GLY A 128 17.40 10.98 -0.90
CA GLY A 128 17.26 12.30 -0.28
C GLY A 128 16.25 13.22 -0.98
N THR A 129 15.70 12.80 -2.12
CA THR A 129 14.69 13.55 -2.89
C THR A 129 13.53 12.63 -3.25
N ILE A 130 12.29 13.10 -3.08
CA ILE A 130 11.08 12.37 -3.45
C ILE A 130 10.18 13.23 -4.35
N ALA A 131 9.32 12.58 -5.14
CA ALA A 131 8.31 13.27 -5.94
C ALA A 131 6.90 12.98 -5.40
N THR A 132 6.07 14.00 -5.34
CA THR A 132 4.66 13.87 -4.96
C THR A 132 3.84 14.99 -5.60
N PRO A 133 2.55 14.78 -5.90
CA PRO A 133 1.70 15.82 -6.45
C PRO A 133 1.54 17.07 -5.57
N MET A 134 1.09 18.16 -6.19
CA MET A 134 0.77 19.41 -5.51
C MET A 134 -0.42 19.32 -4.53
N ASN A 135 -1.30 18.32 -4.67
CA ASN A 135 -2.43 18.09 -3.77
C ASN A 135 -2.09 17.22 -2.54
N THR A 136 -0.87 16.72 -2.41
CA THR A 136 -0.39 16.05 -1.18
C THR A 136 -0.29 17.10 -0.05
N SER A 137 -0.76 16.78 1.16
CA SER A 137 -0.81 17.76 2.25
C SER A 137 0.57 18.28 2.69
N SER A 138 0.58 19.20 3.64
CA SER A 138 1.80 19.76 4.24
C SER A 138 2.58 18.74 5.09
N VAL A 139 2.09 17.50 5.26
CA VAL A 139 2.82 16.44 5.98
C VAL A 139 4.23 16.22 5.41
N VAL A 140 4.41 16.40 4.10
CA VAL A 140 5.70 16.23 3.42
C VAL A 140 6.69 17.35 3.71
N ASP A 141 6.21 18.51 4.16
CA ASP A 141 7.06 19.66 4.49
C ASP A 141 7.82 19.41 5.82
N HIS A 142 7.38 18.42 6.60
CA HIS A 142 8.05 17.93 7.81
C HIS A 142 9.10 16.83 7.54
N LEU A 143 9.31 16.44 6.29
CA LEU A 143 10.32 15.46 5.91
C LEU A 143 11.68 16.15 5.75
N GLU A 144 12.74 15.54 6.27
CA GLU A 144 14.13 15.94 5.99
C GLU A 144 14.57 15.46 4.59
N LYS A 145 13.79 15.80 3.56
CA LYS A 145 14.01 15.43 2.17
C LYS A 145 13.67 16.59 1.24
N LYS A 146 14.32 16.63 0.09
CA LYS A 146 13.92 17.53 -0.99
C LYS A 146 12.62 17.01 -1.63
N ILE A 147 11.61 17.86 -1.73
CA ILE A 147 10.32 17.53 -2.34
C ILE A 147 10.25 18.11 -3.75
N ILE A 148 9.97 17.26 -4.74
CA ILE A 148 9.61 17.67 -6.10
C ILE A 148 8.10 17.58 -6.22
N ARG A 149 7.44 18.75 -6.29
CA ARG A 149 5.99 18.84 -6.50
C ARG A 149 5.65 18.68 -7.98
N THR A 150 4.71 17.81 -8.30
CA THR A 150 4.24 17.56 -9.67
C THR A 150 2.80 18.02 -9.86
N LYS A 151 2.33 18.06 -11.12
CA LYS A 151 0.88 18.05 -11.38
C LYS A 151 0.27 16.76 -10.84
N VAL A 152 -1.04 16.78 -10.58
CA VAL A 152 -1.80 15.61 -10.11
C VAL A 152 -1.77 14.49 -11.16
N GLY A 153 -1.64 13.24 -10.69
CA GLY A 153 -1.64 12.02 -11.48
C GLY A 153 -0.31 11.27 -11.46
N SER A 154 -0.35 9.96 -11.23
CA SER A 154 0.82 9.07 -11.15
C SER A 154 1.78 9.18 -12.35
N PRO A 155 1.35 9.40 -13.62
CA PRO A 155 2.29 9.55 -14.72
C PRO A 155 3.21 10.77 -14.55
N ARG A 156 2.72 11.83 -13.88
CA ARG A 156 3.50 13.05 -13.62
C ARG A 156 4.51 12.84 -12.50
N VAL A 157 4.15 12.06 -11.49
CA VAL A 157 5.07 11.62 -10.44
C VAL A 157 6.16 10.76 -11.05
N ILE A 158 5.80 9.75 -11.86
CA ILE A 158 6.75 8.86 -12.54
C ILE A 158 7.66 9.64 -13.49
N GLU A 159 7.12 10.57 -14.29
CA GLU A 159 7.89 11.45 -15.17
C GLU A 159 8.95 12.24 -14.38
N ALA A 160 8.59 12.83 -13.24
CA ALA A 160 9.54 13.51 -12.36
C ALA A 160 10.57 12.52 -11.77
N MET A 161 10.14 11.34 -11.34
CA MET A 161 11.05 10.31 -10.82
C MET A 161 12.08 9.87 -11.86
N LEU A 162 11.68 9.69 -13.12
CA LEU A 162 12.59 9.32 -14.20
C LEU A 162 13.56 10.47 -14.53
N ASN A 163 13.04 11.69 -14.70
CA ASN A 163 13.85 12.87 -15.05
C ASN A 163 14.90 13.20 -13.98
N HIS A 164 14.57 12.98 -12.70
CA HIS A 164 15.44 13.27 -11.57
C HIS A 164 16.10 12.03 -10.96
N LYS A 165 15.93 10.85 -11.57
CA LYS A 165 16.48 9.57 -11.10
C LYS A 165 16.13 9.28 -9.63
N LEU A 166 14.89 9.59 -9.24
CA LEU A 166 14.38 9.38 -7.89
C LEU A 166 14.04 7.91 -7.66
N LYS A 167 14.15 7.49 -6.41
CA LYS A 167 13.88 6.11 -6.01
C LYS A 167 12.48 5.90 -5.44
N PHE A 168 11.88 6.96 -4.91
CA PHE A 168 10.59 6.91 -4.24
C PHE A 168 9.74 8.12 -4.61
N GLY A 169 8.46 7.86 -4.81
CA GLY A 169 7.43 8.86 -4.99
C GLY A 169 6.09 8.31 -4.53
N PHE A 170 5.13 9.19 -4.29
CA PHE A 170 3.79 8.76 -3.93
C PHE A 170 2.72 9.81 -4.24
N GLU A 171 1.48 9.34 -4.34
CA GLU A 171 0.26 10.16 -4.39
C GLU A 171 -0.47 10.18 -3.04
N GLY A 172 -1.25 11.23 -2.78
CA GLY A 172 -1.97 11.40 -1.50
C GLY A 172 -3.07 10.35 -1.23
N ASN A 173 -3.49 9.59 -2.25
CA ASN A 173 -4.42 8.47 -2.15
C ASN A 173 -3.71 7.12 -1.91
N CYS A 174 -2.48 7.17 -1.39
CA CYS A 174 -1.62 6.01 -1.13
C CYS A 174 -1.13 5.26 -2.38
N GLY A 175 -1.04 5.95 -3.51
CA GLY A 175 -0.31 5.45 -4.68
C GLY A 175 1.20 5.49 -4.47
N ILE A 176 1.77 4.50 -3.77
CA ILE A 176 3.21 4.41 -3.48
C ILE A 176 3.97 3.86 -4.70
N ILE A 177 5.07 4.50 -5.07
CA ILE A 177 5.92 4.11 -6.21
C ILE A 177 7.36 3.91 -5.71
N LEU A 178 7.88 2.68 -5.86
CA LEU A 178 9.26 2.31 -5.51
C LEU A 178 10.02 1.87 -6.76
N ALA A 179 10.94 2.72 -7.23
CA ALA A 179 11.68 2.50 -8.48
C ALA A 179 12.54 1.23 -8.50
N HIS A 180 12.95 0.73 -7.32
CA HIS A 180 13.70 -0.51 -7.21
C HIS A 180 12.88 -1.74 -7.65
N SER A 181 11.55 -1.64 -7.60
CA SER A 181 10.65 -2.71 -8.01
C SER A 181 10.05 -2.39 -9.38
N ILE A 182 9.26 -1.32 -9.47
CA ILE A 182 8.62 -0.89 -10.71
C ILE A 182 8.30 0.61 -10.65
N TYR A 183 8.38 1.29 -11.80
CA TYR A 183 7.85 2.65 -11.96
C TYR A 183 6.33 2.61 -12.16
N SER A 184 5.62 2.08 -11.17
CA SER A 184 4.17 2.04 -11.09
C SER A 184 3.75 2.15 -9.63
N ARG A 185 2.49 2.54 -9.41
CA ARG A 185 1.86 2.33 -8.11
C ARG A 185 1.77 0.84 -7.84
N ASP A 186 1.97 0.44 -6.60
CA ASP A 186 1.93 -0.95 -6.20
C ASP A 186 1.49 -1.08 -4.74
N GLY A 187 0.22 -1.47 -4.53
CA GLY A 187 -0.38 -1.61 -3.21
C GLY A 187 0.22 -2.77 -2.41
N GLY A 188 0.71 -3.82 -3.07
CA GLY A 188 1.35 -4.94 -2.40
C GLY A 188 2.72 -4.55 -1.84
N ILE A 189 3.53 -3.83 -2.63
CA ILE A 189 4.80 -3.25 -2.17
C ILE A 189 4.56 -2.25 -1.06
N ALA A 190 3.58 -1.33 -1.21
CA ALA A 190 3.24 -0.38 -0.16
C ALA A 190 2.94 -1.09 1.17
N SER A 191 2.16 -2.17 1.11
CA SER A 191 1.77 -2.95 2.27
C SER A 191 2.95 -3.67 2.92
N VAL A 192 3.82 -4.31 2.12
CA VAL A 192 5.07 -4.93 2.61
C VAL A 192 5.99 -3.89 3.26
N LEU A 193 6.17 -2.74 2.63
CA LEU A 193 6.99 -1.66 3.18
C LEU A 193 6.44 -1.15 4.52
N LEU A 194 5.11 -1.00 4.64
CA LEU A 194 4.49 -0.53 5.86
C LEU A 194 4.61 -1.54 7.00
N VAL A 195 4.23 -2.81 6.78
CA VAL A 195 4.28 -3.81 7.86
C VAL A 195 5.71 -4.04 8.34
N ASN A 196 6.72 -3.83 7.49
CA ASN A 196 8.12 -3.89 7.89
C ASN A 196 8.53 -2.80 8.89
N LEU A 197 7.75 -1.72 9.02
CA LEU A 197 7.96 -0.64 9.99
C LEU A 197 7.14 -0.83 11.28
N LEU A 198 6.23 -1.81 11.32
CA LEU A 198 5.42 -2.12 12.49
C LEU A 198 6.17 -3.15 13.35
N ASP A 199 6.22 -2.92 14.66
CA ASP A 199 6.90 -3.77 15.64
C ASP A 199 5.92 -4.55 16.52
#